data_AF-A0A6G0YZK0-F1
#
_entry.id   AF-A0A6G0YZK0-F1
#
_cell.length_a   1.000
_cell.length_b   1.000
_cell.length_c   1.000
_cell.angle_alpha   90.00
_cell.angle_beta   90.00
_cell.angle_gamma   90.00
#
_symmetry.space_group_name_H-M   'P 1'
#
loop_
_entity.id
_entity.type
_entity.pdbx_description
1 polymer ?
#
loop_
_entity_poly.entity_id
_entity_poly.type
_entity_poly.pdbx_seq_one_letter_code
_entity_poly.pdbx_strand_id
1 'polypeptide(L)'
;MVSFFINFLLSVGPQSCSSVTEFLKNNKLFLLNSPELIKFLPIKHTYVNFTDSDWAEDNCVGILEECTTQNWVTYKGEESTSLSETDLKITDDELTDAIHDSFFKSKQIPEVISVFSDRYAIRTRSKKVQVFSIQFGVEVNYRNPNCTYTSRIELSEIDGLICKTNFISGVRYDLQCGNIKLRLRPLDEDGHLEYEYKCKPQ
;
A
#
# COMPACT_ATOMS: atom_id res chain seq x y z
N MET A 1 -12.27 16.30 -42.15
CA MET A 1 -11.16 16.40 -41.19
C MET A 1 -11.80 16.70 -39.84
N VAL A 2 -11.99 15.69 -38.99
CA VAL A 2 -12.71 15.83 -37.73
C VAL A 2 -11.70 16.25 -36.66
N SER A 3 -11.80 17.49 -36.22
CA SER A 3 -10.98 18.04 -35.14
C SER A 3 -11.55 17.59 -33.80
N PHE A 4 -10.85 16.69 -33.10
CA PHE A 4 -11.16 16.33 -31.72
C PHE A 4 -10.65 17.45 -30.80
N PHE A 5 -11.52 18.41 -30.49
CA PHE A 5 -11.29 19.36 -29.41
C PHE A 5 -11.57 18.64 -28.08
N ILE A 6 -10.52 18.21 -27.39
CA ILE A 6 -10.63 17.86 -25.97
C ILE A 6 -10.76 19.19 -25.23
N ASN A 7 -12.00 19.56 -24.91
CA ASN A 7 -12.32 20.60 -23.95
C ASN A 7 -11.82 20.16 -22.57
N PHE A 8 -10.56 20.44 -22.26
CA PHE A 8 -10.14 20.63 -20.88
C PHE A 8 -10.76 21.94 -20.41
N LEU A 9 -12.02 21.86 -19.96
CA LEU A 9 -12.59 22.87 -19.08
C LEU A 9 -11.68 22.95 -17.85
N LEU A 10 -10.84 23.98 -17.84
CA LEU A 10 -10.04 24.43 -16.71
C LEU A 10 -10.99 24.89 -15.60
N SER A 11 -11.62 23.92 -14.95
CA SER A 11 -12.26 24.12 -13.65
C SER A 11 -11.15 24.19 -12.61
N VAL A 12 -11.16 25.27 -11.85
CA VAL A 12 -10.26 25.51 -10.73
C VAL A 12 -10.46 24.39 -9.71
N GLY A 13 -9.62 23.35 -9.80
CA GLY A 13 -9.73 22.15 -8.99
C GLY A 13 -8.90 22.24 -7.71
N PRO A 14 -9.32 21.56 -6.63
CA PRO A 14 -8.58 21.51 -5.37
C PRO A 14 -7.15 21.00 -5.58
N GLN A 15 -6.23 21.32 -4.67
CA GLN A 15 -4.81 20.90 -4.70
C GLN A 15 -4.58 19.39 -4.97
N SER A 16 -5.59 18.54 -4.81
CA SER A 16 -5.56 17.12 -5.18
C SER A 16 -5.54 16.86 -6.69
N CYS A 17 -6.20 17.69 -7.51
CA CYS A 17 -6.23 17.53 -8.97
C CYS A 17 -4.86 17.85 -9.61
N SER A 18 -4.08 18.78 -9.03
CA SER A 18 -2.73 19.06 -9.54
C SER A 18 -1.80 17.87 -9.34
N SER A 19 -1.84 17.20 -8.19
CA SER A 19 -0.97 16.06 -7.88
C SER A 19 -1.23 14.86 -8.80
N VAL A 20 -2.49 14.55 -9.10
CA VAL A 20 -2.85 13.47 -10.03
C VAL A 20 -2.42 13.83 -11.45
N THR A 21 -2.70 15.06 -11.90
CA THR A 21 -2.33 15.50 -13.25
C THR A 21 -0.81 15.51 -13.44
N GLU A 22 -0.07 15.99 -12.43
CA GLU A 22 1.39 15.99 -12.42
C GLU A 22 1.94 14.56 -12.39
N PHE A 23 1.37 13.68 -11.58
CA PHE A 23 1.74 12.26 -11.54
C PHE A 23 1.62 11.60 -12.91
N LEU A 24 0.50 11.80 -13.61
CA LEU A 24 0.28 11.20 -14.92
C LEU A 24 1.22 11.79 -15.99
N LYS A 25 1.49 13.10 -15.94
CA LYS A 25 2.43 13.77 -16.85
C LYS A 25 3.89 13.36 -16.60
N ASN A 26 4.34 13.41 -15.35
CA ASN A 26 5.74 13.14 -14.99
C ASN A 26 6.11 11.68 -15.24
N ASN A 27 5.17 10.75 -15.05
CA ASN A 27 5.38 9.34 -15.34
C ASN A 27 5.09 8.97 -16.80
N LYS A 28 4.80 9.95 -17.66
CA LYS A 28 4.56 9.73 -19.09
C LYS A 28 3.48 8.66 -19.37
N LEU A 29 2.50 8.54 -18.47
CA LEU A 29 1.46 7.51 -18.50
C LEU A 29 0.47 7.65 -19.67
N PHE A 30 0.66 8.66 -20.53
CA PHE A 30 -0.14 8.94 -21.72
C PHE A 30 0.63 8.78 -23.05
N LEU A 31 1.84 8.19 -23.05
CA LEU A 31 2.70 8.20 -24.23
C LEU A 31 2.63 6.94 -25.09
N LEU A 32 2.72 7.18 -26.40
CA LEU A 32 3.03 6.20 -27.45
C LEU A 32 4.46 5.65 -27.22
N ASN A 33 4.66 4.34 -27.37
CA ASN A 33 5.94 3.61 -27.17
C ASN A 33 6.50 3.59 -25.74
N SER A 34 5.68 3.68 -24.69
CA SER A 34 6.16 3.43 -23.32
C SER A 34 6.18 1.92 -23.02
N PRO A 35 7.17 1.36 -22.30
CA PRO A 35 7.00 0.02 -21.73
C PRO A 35 5.77 0.00 -20.81
N GLU A 36 5.20 -1.20 -20.60
CA GLU A 36 4.20 -1.40 -19.56
C GLU A 36 4.78 -0.92 -18.23
N LEU A 37 3.99 -0.10 -17.54
CA LEU A 37 4.44 0.65 -16.39
C LEU A 37 3.32 0.66 -15.36
N ILE A 38 3.68 0.29 -14.15
CA ILE A 38 2.80 0.36 -12.98
C ILE A 38 3.34 1.45 -12.08
N LYS A 39 2.45 2.36 -11.67
CA LYS A 39 2.80 3.49 -10.81
C LYS A 39 1.76 3.65 -9.71
N PHE A 40 2.27 3.83 -8.50
CA PHE A 40 1.49 4.16 -7.32
C PHE A 40 1.70 5.62 -6.94
N LEU A 41 0.60 6.31 -6.60
CA LEU A 41 0.60 7.66 -6.04
C LEU A 41 -0.04 7.62 -4.65
N PRO A 42 0.72 7.77 -3.55
CA PRO A 42 0.14 7.92 -2.23
C PRO A 42 -0.59 9.28 -2.13
N ILE A 43 -1.84 9.25 -1.67
CA ILE A 43 -2.68 10.46 -1.52
C ILE A 43 -2.78 10.83 -0.05
N LYS A 44 -2.97 9.84 0.83
CA LYS A 44 -3.15 10.05 2.26
C LYS A 44 -2.52 8.90 3.03
N HIS A 45 -1.72 9.24 4.03
CA HIS A 45 -1.15 8.28 4.97
C HIS A 45 -1.75 8.48 6.35
N THR A 46 -2.19 7.41 6.97
CA THR A 46 -2.75 7.38 8.33
C THR A 46 -2.29 6.14 9.08
N TYR A 47 -2.26 6.23 10.39
CA TYR A 47 -2.09 5.06 11.25
C TYR A 47 -3.46 4.61 11.72
N VAL A 48 -3.76 3.33 11.51
CA VAL A 48 -4.99 2.72 12.02
C VAL A 48 -4.58 1.78 13.15
N ASN A 49 -4.90 2.21 14.36
CA ASN A 49 -5.07 1.29 15.46
C ASN A 49 -6.49 0.76 15.34
N PHE A 50 -6.71 -0.55 15.52
CA PHE A 50 -8.06 -1.02 15.81
C PHE A 50 -8.45 -0.42 17.18
N THR A 51 -9.19 0.69 17.14
CA THR A 51 -9.31 1.65 18.25
C THR A 51 -10.36 1.23 19.28
N ASP A 52 -9.93 1.33 20.53
CA ASP A 52 -10.65 1.88 21.70
C ASP A 52 -11.59 1.00 22.55
N SER A 53 -11.83 -0.28 22.22
CA SER A 53 -12.39 -1.24 23.19
C SER A 53 -11.75 -2.62 23.18
N ASP A 54 -11.30 -3.13 22.04
CA ASP A 54 -11.07 -4.56 21.93
C ASP A 54 -9.63 -4.83 21.52
N TRP A 55 -8.83 -5.16 22.54
CA TRP A 55 -7.86 -6.25 22.44
C TRP A 55 -8.44 -7.32 21.52
N ALA A 56 -8.06 -7.30 20.25
CA ALA A 56 -8.66 -8.18 19.28
C ALA A 56 -8.24 -9.59 19.66
N GLU A 57 -9.21 -10.49 19.72
CA GLU A 57 -8.92 -11.88 19.45
C GLU A 57 -8.57 -11.94 17.97
N ASP A 58 -7.32 -11.60 17.65
CA ASP A 58 -6.76 -11.97 16.37
C ASP A 58 -6.99 -13.47 16.20
N ASN A 59 -7.21 -13.96 14.98
CA ASN A 59 -7.53 -15.37 14.75
C ASN A 59 -6.42 -16.35 15.18
N CYS A 60 -5.33 -15.80 15.74
CA CYS A 60 -4.17 -16.49 16.29
C CYS A 60 -4.12 -16.52 17.82
N VAL A 61 -5.12 -15.97 18.50
CA VAL A 61 -5.27 -16.08 19.95
C VAL A 61 -5.45 -17.55 20.36
N GLY A 62 -4.47 -18.08 21.09
CA GLY A 62 -4.50 -19.44 21.65
C GLY A 62 -4.01 -20.54 20.71
N ILE A 63 -3.45 -20.21 19.55
CA ILE A 63 -2.86 -21.19 18.63
C ILE A 63 -1.37 -21.36 18.98
N LEU A 64 -0.95 -22.58 19.31
CA LEU A 64 0.45 -22.95 19.58
C LEU A 64 1.28 -23.12 18.29
N GLU A 65 0.63 -23.08 17.13
CA GLU A 65 1.25 -23.20 15.81
C GLU A 65 1.71 -21.83 15.26
N GLU A 66 2.56 -21.87 14.23
CA GLU A 66 3.04 -20.68 13.53
C GLU A 66 1.85 -19.97 12.86
N CYS A 67 1.48 -18.82 13.42
CA CYS A 67 0.51 -17.94 12.81
C CYS A 67 1.21 -16.98 11.86
N THR A 68 0.59 -16.75 10.71
CA THR A 68 1.08 -15.81 9.70
C THR A 68 0.00 -14.81 9.29
N THR A 69 0.42 -13.70 8.70
CA THR A 69 -0.45 -12.67 8.12
C THR A 69 0.19 -12.06 6.90
N GLN A 70 -0.55 -11.23 6.15
CA GLN A 70 -0.08 -10.58 4.93
C GLN A 70 -0.49 -9.11 4.92
N ASN A 71 0.10 -8.34 4.01
CA ASN A 71 -0.40 -7.00 3.69
C ASN A 71 -1.71 -7.10 2.90
N TRP A 72 -2.60 -6.11 3.04
CA TRP A 72 -3.82 -6.04 2.23
C TRP A 72 -3.85 -4.84 1.32
N VAL A 73 -4.60 -5.02 0.25
CA VAL A 73 -5.00 -3.99 -0.69
C VAL A 73 -6.50 -4.04 -0.85
N THR A 74 -7.17 -2.91 -0.63
CA THR A 74 -8.56 -2.74 -1.01
C THR A 74 -8.63 -2.09 -2.39
N TYR A 75 -9.38 -2.70 -3.30
CA TYR A 75 -9.62 -2.16 -4.64
C TYR A 75 -11.08 -2.34 -5.01
N LYS A 76 -11.72 -1.28 -5.53
CA LYS A 76 -13.17 -1.24 -5.83
C LYS A 76 -14.09 -1.66 -4.65
N GLY A 77 -13.61 -1.48 -3.42
CA GLY A 77 -14.34 -1.84 -2.20
C GLY A 77 -14.16 -3.29 -1.74
N GLU A 78 -13.40 -4.09 -2.47
CA GLU A 78 -13.05 -5.46 -2.08
C GLU A 78 -11.65 -5.51 -1.49
N GLU A 79 -11.51 -6.14 -0.32
CA GLU A 79 -10.23 -6.38 0.33
C GLU A 79 -9.63 -7.70 -0.18
N SER A 80 -8.35 -7.66 -0.53
CA SER A 80 -7.58 -8.79 -1.03
C SER A 80 -6.13 -8.68 -0.56
N THR A 81 -5.37 -9.77 -0.68
CA THR A 81 -3.92 -9.80 -0.48
C THR A 81 -3.14 -9.66 -1.79
N SER A 82 -3.86 -9.54 -2.93
CA SER A 82 -3.26 -9.35 -4.26
C SER A 82 -4.18 -8.56 -5.20
N LEU A 83 -3.59 -7.94 -6.22
CA LEU A 83 -4.29 -7.33 -7.36
C LEU A 83 -4.28 -8.22 -8.63
N SER A 84 -3.69 -9.42 -8.59
CA SER A 84 -3.51 -10.28 -9.77
C SER A 84 -4.82 -10.69 -10.42
N GLU A 85 -5.84 -10.96 -9.60
CA GLU A 85 -7.17 -11.42 -10.03
C GLU A 85 -8.12 -10.27 -10.39
N THR A 86 -7.67 -9.02 -10.23
CA THR A 86 -8.47 -7.84 -10.56
C THR A 86 -8.37 -7.51 -12.05
N ASP A 87 -9.16 -6.54 -12.53
CA ASP A 87 -9.04 -6.05 -13.90
C ASP A 87 -7.68 -5.39 -14.19
N LEU A 88 -6.95 -4.95 -13.16
CA LEU A 88 -5.61 -4.40 -13.30
C LEU A 88 -4.55 -5.48 -13.58
N LYS A 89 -4.76 -6.73 -13.13
CA LYS A 89 -3.81 -7.85 -13.27
C LYS A 89 -2.39 -7.47 -12.88
N ILE A 90 -2.22 -6.82 -11.74
CA ILE A 90 -0.92 -6.42 -11.19
C ILE A 90 -0.44 -7.56 -10.29
N THR A 91 0.72 -8.13 -10.58
CA THR A 91 1.34 -9.15 -9.73
C THR A 91 1.84 -8.55 -8.41
N ASP A 92 2.09 -9.40 -7.41
CA ASP A 92 2.53 -8.95 -6.09
C ASP A 92 3.90 -8.28 -6.13
N ASP A 93 4.82 -8.79 -6.96
CA ASP A 93 6.14 -8.19 -7.20
C ASP A 93 5.98 -6.81 -7.85
N GLU A 94 5.15 -6.69 -8.89
CA GLU A 94 4.89 -5.42 -9.55
C GLU A 94 4.24 -4.38 -8.63
N LEU A 95 3.34 -4.81 -7.73
CA LEU A 95 2.73 -3.94 -6.73
C LEU A 95 3.77 -3.46 -5.72
N THR A 96 4.58 -4.39 -5.20
CA THR A 96 5.68 -4.11 -4.26
C THR A 96 6.66 -3.10 -4.86
N ASP A 97 7.08 -3.34 -6.11
CA ASP A 97 7.99 -2.46 -6.85
C ASP A 97 7.38 -1.07 -7.06
N ALA A 98 6.09 -0.99 -7.43
CA ALA A 98 5.40 0.28 -7.64
C ALA A 98 5.31 1.11 -6.34
N ILE A 99 5.09 0.45 -5.19
CA ILE A 99 5.08 1.09 -3.88
C ILE A 99 6.48 1.58 -3.50
N HIS A 100 7.49 0.71 -3.62
CA HIS A 100 8.89 1.04 -3.37
C HIS A 100 9.33 2.26 -4.18
N ASP A 101 9.10 2.23 -5.50
CA ASP A 101 9.42 3.31 -6.42
C ASP A 101 8.75 4.62 -6.00
N SER A 102 7.50 4.53 -5.55
CA SER A 102 6.72 5.69 -5.13
C SER A 102 7.25 6.29 -3.83
N PHE A 103 7.60 5.49 -2.84
CA PHE A 103 8.11 6.02 -1.56
C PHE A 103 9.53 6.54 -1.70
N PHE A 104 10.35 5.90 -2.53
CA PHE A 104 11.71 6.35 -2.80
C PHE A 104 11.75 7.70 -3.51
N LYS A 105 10.81 7.93 -4.45
CA LYS A 105 10.78 9.15 -5.30
C LYS A 105 9.89 10.25 -4.74
N SER A 106 8.76 9.89 -4.16
CA SER A 106 7.76 10.84 -3.67
C SER A 106 8.01 11.10 -2.19
N LYS A 107 8.46 12.31 -1.86
CA LYS A 107 8.48 12.82 -0.48
C LYS A 107 7.06 13.06 0.08
N GLN A 108 6.05 12.36 -0.46
CA GLN A 108 4.62 12.60 -0.22
C GLN A 108 4.11 11.94 1.05
N ILE A 109 4.81 10.92 1.55
CA ILE A 109 4.60 10.42 2.91
C ILE A 109 5.59 11.16 3.81
N PRO A 110 5.14 12.16 4.59
CA PRO A 110 6.02 12.87 5.50
C PRO A 110 6.59 11.88 6.53
N GLU A 111 7.77 12.18 7.05
CA GLU A 111 8.45 11.38 8.10
C GLU A 111 9.03 10.02 7.65
N VAL A 112 8.89 9.61 6.37
CA VAL A 112 9.66 8.47 5.84
C VAL A 112 11.15 8.78 5.95
N ILE A 113 11.86 7.92 6.69
CA ILE A 113 13.29 8.06 6.97
C ILE A 113 14.10 7.32 5.92
N SER A 114 13.65 6.12 5.56
CA SER A 114 14.36 5.23 4.64
C SER A 114 13.37 4.28 3.97
N VAL A 115 13.69 3.87 2.75
CA VAL A 115 12.91 2.95 1.94
C VAL A 115 13.87 1.88 1.44
N PHE A 116 13.50 0.61 1.66
CA PHE A 116 14.20 -0.58 1.20
C PHE A 116 13.27 -1.36 0.27
N SER A 117 13.80 -2.35 -0.44
CA SER A 117 13.03 -3.12 -1.43
C SER A 117 11.78 -3.81 -0.86
N ASP A 118 11.82 -4.22 0.41
CA ASP A 118 10.79 -5.01 1.08
C ASP A 118 10.04 -4.25 2.19
N ARG A 119 10.58 -3.11 2.64
CA ARG A 119 10.05 -2.36 3.79
C ARG A 119 10.40 -0.88 3.71
N TYR A 120 9.72 -0.08 4.53
CA TYR A 120 10.12 1.30 4.75
C TYR A 120 10.09 1.65 6.24
N ALA A 121 10.97 2.56 6.63
CA ALA A 121 11.08 3.08 7.97
C ALA A 121 10.48 4.48 8.04
N ILE A 122 9.62 4.71 9.02
CA ILE A 122 8.93 5.99 9.23
C ILE A 122 9.10 6.45 10.68
N ARG A 123 9.24 7.75 10.88
CA ARG A 123 9.20 8.36 12.20
C ARG A 123 7.75 8.65 12.57
N THR A 124 7.28 8.07 13.66
CA THR A 124 5.95 8.37 14.17
C THR A 124 5.95 9.67 14.98
N ARG A 125 4.75 10.19 15.30
CA ARG A 125 4.60 11.41 16.12
C ARG A 125 5.21 11.29 17.51
N SER A 126 5.33 10.08 18.05
CA SER A 126 6.00 9.81 19.33
C SER A 126 7.53 9.78 19.24
N LYS A 127 8.10 10.10 18.07
CA LYS A 127 9.53 9.97 17.72
C LYS A 127 10.05 8.53 17.73
N LYS A 128 9.17 7.53 17.88
CA LYS A 128 9.51 6.13 17.65
C LYS A 128 9.72 5.92 16.16
N VAL A 129 10.74 5.13 15.79
CA VAL A 129 10.88 4.63 14.42
C VAL A 129 10.08 3.35 14.32
N GLN A 130 9.22 3.26 13.32
CA GLN A 130 8.51 2.03 12.96
C GLN A 130 8.93 1.59 11.58
N VAL A 131 8.97 0.29 11.38
CA VAL A 131 9.25 -0.33 10.10
C VAL A 131 7.99 -1.05 9.64
N PHE A 132 7.60 -0.86 8.38
CA PHE A 132 6.44 -1.52 7.80
C PHE A 132 6.86 -2.28 6.55
N SER A 133 6.33 -3.50 6.39
CA SER A 133 6.48 -4.27 5.16
C SER A 133 5.74 -3.58 4.01
N ILE A 134 6.32 -3.54 2.82
CA ILE A 134 5.64 -3.17 1.56
C ILE A 134 5.50 -4.38 0.63
N GLN A 135 5.97 -5.55 1.06
CA GLN A 135 5.98 -6.76 0.25
C GLN A 135 4.58 -7.40 0.21
N PHE A 136 4.06 -7.63 -0.98
CA PHE A 136 2.83 -8.40 -1.23
C PHE A 136 3.18 -9.85 -1.58
N GLY A 137 2.22 -10.77 -1.39
CA GLY A 137 2.42 -12.20 -1.66
C GLY A 137 3.31 -12.95 -0.67
N VAL A 138 3.80 -12.29 0.38
CA VAL A 138 4.67 -12.87 1.41
C VAL A 138 4.02 -12.80 2.77
N GLU A 139 4.08 -13.93 3.47
CA GLU A 139 3.59 -14.09 4.83
C GLU A 139 4.56 -13.54 5.87
N VAL A 140 4.02 -12.89 6.90
CA VAL A 140 4.72 -12.34 8.05
C VAL A 140 4.32 -13.13 9.29
N ASN A 141 5.31 -13.64 10.01
CA ASN A 141 5.10 -14.52 11.16
C ASN A 141 4.79 -13.72 12.44
N TYR A 142 3.94 -14.29 13.29
CA TYR A 142 3.77 -13.84 14.68
C TYR A 142 4.83 -14.48 15.58
N ARG A 143 5.27 -13.76 16.60
CA ARG A 143 6.11 -14.31 17.67
C ARG A 143 5.25 -14.80 18.84
N ASN A 144 5.06 -16.11 18.97
CA ASN A 144 4.24 -16.65 20.06
C ASN A 144 4.78 -16.24 21.45
N PRO A 145 3.97 -15.56 22.29
CA PRO A 145 4.38 -15.12 23.63
C PRO A 145 4.32 -16.24 24.70
N ASN A 146 4.10 -17.50 24.32
CA ASN A 146 3.99 -18.67 25.22
C ASN A 146 2.87 -18.52 26.27
N CYS A 147 1.79 -17.83 25.92
CA CYS A 147 0.58 -17.72 26.74
C CYS A 147 -0.63 -17.55 25.83
N THR A 148 -1.85 -17.78 26.34
CA THR A 148 -3.05 -17.28 25.66
C THR A 148 -3.06 -15.76 25.82
N TYR A 149 -3.06 -15.02 24.72
CA TYR A 149 -2.96 -13.56 24.73
C TYR A 149 -4.10 -12.92 23.97
N THR A 150 -4.26 -11.62 24.16
CA THR A 150 -4.90 -10.75 23.18
C THR A 150 -3.85 -9.82 22.59
N SER A 151 -4.06 -9.33 21.37
CA SER A 151 -3.09 -8.46 20.68
C SER A 151 -3.69 -7.14 20.21
N ARG A 152 -2.79 -6.19 19.96
CA ARG A 152 -3.06 -4.92 19.28
C ARG A 152 -1.95 -4.65 18.29
N ILE A 153 -2.33 -4.26 17.08
CA ILE A 153 -1.42 -3.98 15.98
C ILE A 153 -1.73 -2.59 15.45
N GLU A 154 -0.69 -1.78 15.25
CA GLU A 154 -0.79 -0.51 14.56
C GLU A 154 -0.46 -0.73 13.09
N LEU A 155 -1.44 -0.50 12.20
CA LEU A 155 -1.25 -0.64 10.77
C LEU A 155 -0.93 0.71 10.13
N SER A 156 -0.11 0.66 9.08
CA SER A 156 0.03 1.80 8.18
C SER A 156 -1.02 1.70 7.07
N GLU A 157 -1.94 2.66 7.04
CA GLU A 157 -2.97 2.75 6.01
C GLU A 157 -2.64 3.85 5.01
N ILE A 158 -2.62 3.52 3.73
CA ILE A 158 -2.28 4.46 2.66
C ILE A 158 -3.37 4.42 1.59
N ASP A 159 -4.14 5.50 1.50
CA ASP A 159 -4.99 5.74 0.35
C ASP A 159 -4.13 6.23 -0.81
N GLY A 160 -4.35 5.70 -2.01
CA GLY A 160 -3.64 6.13 -3.20
C GLY A 160 -4.30 5.76 -4.52
N LEU A 161 -3.65 6.16 -5.60
CA LEU A 161 -4.03 5.83 -6.97
C LEU A 161 -2.97 4.88 -7.55
N ILE A 162 -3.37 3.69 -7.98
CA ILE A 162 -2.53 2.80 -8.77
C ILE A 162 -2.93 2.92 -10.23
N CYS A 163 -1.96 3.00 -11.13
CA CYS A 163 -2.19 3.02 -12.56
C CYS A 163 -1.30 1.99 -13.25
N LYS A 164 -1.87 1.24 -14.20
CA LYS A 164 -1.17 0.34 -15.10
C LYS A 164 -1.35 0.79 -16.54
N THR A 165 -0.25 0.85 -17.28
CA THR A 165 -0.27 0.99 -18.73
C THR A 165 -0.16 -0.38 -19.37
N ASN A 166 -1.16 -0.75 -20.17
CA ASN A 166 -1.21 -2.03 -20.85
C ASN A 166 -0.92 -1.84 -22.33
N PHE A 167 -0.04 -2.66 -22.90
CA PHE A 167 0.16 -2.68 -24.34
C PHE A 167 -1.03 -3.36 -25.03
N ILE A 168 -1.61 -2.70 -26.02
CA ILE A 168 -2.70 -3.30 -26.81
C ILE A 168 -2.15 -3.86 -28.13
N SER A 169 -1.65 -2.97 -28.99
CA SER A 169 -1.08 -3.32 -30.30
C SER A 169 -0.40 -2.12 -30.95
N GLY A 170 0.65 -2.38 -31.73
CA GLY A 170 1.40 -1.35 -32.45
C GLY A 170 2.05 -0.32 -31.53
N VAL A 171 1.45 0.87 -31.43
CA VAL A 171 1.90 1.97 -30.55
C VAL A 171 0.83 2.37 -29.52
N ARG A 172 -0.28 1.61 -29.45
CA ARG A 172 -1.45 1.95 -28.63
C ARG A 172 -1.34 1.31 -27.25
N TYR A 173 -1.53 2.14 -26.24
CA TYR A 173 -1.54 1.76 -24.83
C TYR A 173 -2.88 2.14 -24.22
N ASP A 174 -3.37 1.31 -23.31
CA ASP A 174 -4.48 1.65 -22.42
C ASP A 174 -3.92 2.08 -21.07
N LEU A 175 -4.54 3.08 -20.44
CA LEU A 175 -4.19 3.50 -19.08
C LEU A 175 -5.37 3.17 -18.16
N GLN A 176 -5.16 2.20 -17.29
CA GLN A 176 -6.14 1.78 -16.29
C GLN A 176 -5.68 2.25 -14.93
N CYS A 177 -6.52 3.02 -14.25
CA CYS A 177 -6.22 3.54 -12.92
C CYS A 177 -7.33 3.16 -11.94
N GLY A 178 -6.92 2.95 -10.70
CA GLY A 178 -7.76 2.49 -9.61
C GLY A 178 -7.40 3.18 -8.31
N ASN A 179 -8.41 3.64 -7.56
CA ASN A 179 -8.18 4.00 -6.17
C ASN A 179 -7.93 2.72 -5.38
N ILE A 180 -6.85 2.70 -4.61
CA ILE A 180 -6.52 1.61 -3.71
C ILE A 180 -6.29 2.13 -2.31
N LYS A 181 -6.48 1.24 -1.33
CA LYS A 181 -6.08 1.45 0.05
C LYS A 181 -5.16 0.32 0.47
N LEU A 182 -3.93 0.65 0.82
CA LEU A 182 -2.96 -0.29 1.35
C LEU A 182 -3.11 -0.36 2.87
N ARG A 183 -3.02 -1.57 3.43
CA ARG A 183 -2.88 -1.82 4.87
C ARG A 183 -1.61 -2.63 5.08
N LEU A 184 -0.59 -1.95 5.56
CA LEU A 184 0.76 -2.46 5.69
C LEU A 184 1.08 -2.83 7.13
N ARG A 185 1.66 -4.01 7.32
CA ARG A 185 1.95 -4.61 8.61
C ARG A 185 3.30 -4.12 9.17
N PRO A 186 3.38 -3.78 10.46
CA PRO A 186 4.63 -3.36 11.09
C PRO A 186 5.54 -4.57 11.34
N LEU A 187 6.85 -4.36 11.26
CA LEU A 187 7.87 -5.38 11.47
C LEU A 187 8.76 -5.02 12.67
N ASP A 188 9.12 -6.03 13.46
CA ASP A 188 10.12 -5.91 14.51
C ASP A 188 11.56 -6.00 13.95
N GLU A 189 12.55 -5.93 14.84
CA GLU A 189 13.97 -5.97 14.47
C GLU A 189 14.38 -7.29 13.80
N ASP A 190 13.64 -8.37 14.06
CA ASP A 190 13.88 -9.72 13.54
C ASP A 190 13.06 -10.00 12.27
N GLY A 191 12.27 -9.04 11.79
CA GLY A 191 11.39 -9.20 10.62
C GLY A 191 10.10 -9.96 10.90
N HIS A 192 9.75 -10.18 12.18
CA HIS A 192 8.44 -10.69 12.57
C HIS A 192 7.44 -9.56 12.69
N LEU A 193 6.16 -9.87 12.82
CA LEU A 193 5.12 -8.88 13.06
C LEU A 193 5.38 -8.14 14.38
N GLU A 194 5.43 -6.80 14.35
CA GLU A 194 5.48 -5.98 15.57
C GLU A 194 4.06 -5.79 16.13
N TYR A 195 3.83 -6.19 17.38
CA TYR A 195 2.53 -6.00 18.04
C TYR A 195 2.65 -5.93 19.55
N GLU A 196 1.64 -5.33 20.17
CA GLU A 196 1.46 -5.35 21.63
C GLU A 196 0.61 -6.55 22.01
N TYR A 197 0.95 -7.25 23.10
CA TYR A 197 0.16 -8.37 23.62
C TYR A 197 -0.03 -8.30 25.13
N LYS A 198 -1.12 -8.92 25.61
CA LYS A 198 -1.37 -9.18 27.04
C LYS A 198 -1.80 -10.62 27.24
N CYS A 199 -1.11 -11.34 28.13
CA CYS A 199 -1.53 -12.68 28.53
C CYS A 199 -2.84 -12.62 29.33
N LYS A 200 -3.78 -13.52 29.02
CA LYS A 200 -4.99 -13.70 29.80
C LYS A 200 -4.62 -14.39 31.14
N PRO A 201 -5.19 -13.96 32.27
CA PRO A 201 -5.02 -14.67 33.54
C PRO A 201 -5.61 -16.09 33.42
N GLN A 202 -4.92 -17.08 33.98
CA GLN A 202 -5.36 -18.48 34.07
C GLN A 202 -6.49 -18.64 35.09
#